data_AF-A0A7K4CX74-F1
#
_entry.id   AF-A0A7K4CX74-F1
#
_cell.length_a   1.000
_cell.length_b   1.000
_cell.length_c   1.000
_cell.angle_alpha   90.00
_cell.angle_beta   90.00
_cell.angle_gamma   90.00
#
_symmetry.space_group_name_H-M   'P 1'
#
loop_
_entity.id
_entity.type
_entity.pdbx_description
1 polymer ?
#
loop_
_entity_poly.entity_id
_entity_poly.type
_entity_poly.pdbx_seq_one_letter_code
_entity_poly.pdbx_strand_id
1 'polypeptide(L)'
;MIDRKVIITGDIDKYRYESRLIDTFKTSALLYELITRGHTIMTRNPDRKAGIIKTLSKCENVLDPERHYEDLMKKKESFQNNKEKELIKIILEALGSSDRLLILDALMEKDRCVCELEAIMEKAQASVSHHLKILEDAGLIKGWKKGKFTHYSLVKPNFERLAEFTNRWIITTKNWFGEIPT
;
A
#
# COMPACT_ATOMS: atom_id res chain seq x y z
N MET A 1 30.58 -17.52 -13.69
CA MET A 1 29.30 -18.00 -13.11
C MET A 1 28.83 -16.97 -12.10
N ILE A 2 27.68 -16.37 -12.42
CA ILE A 2 26.85 -15.42 -11.66
C ILE A 2 27.51 -14.08 -11.32
N ASP A 3 27.42 -13.17 -12.30
CA ASP A 3 27.76 -11.75 -12.20
C ASP A 3 26.67 -11.00 -11.41
N ARG A 4 27.05 -10.43 -10.27
CA ARG A 4 26.21 -9.55 -9.44
C ARG A 4 26.45 -8.10 -9.85
N LYS A 5 25.79 -7.63 -10.91
CA LYS A 5 25.60 -6.20 -11.19
C LYS A 5 24.30 -5.99 -11.97
N VAL A 6 23.20 -5.78 -11.25
CA VAL A 6 22.16 -4.87 -11.73
C VAL A 6 22.22 -3.68 -10.78
N ILE A 7 23.09 -2.75 -11.15
CA ILE A 7 23.20 -1.43 -10.56
C ILE A 7 21.95 -0.69 -11.01
N ILE A 8 21.03 -0.39 -10.09
CA ILE A 8 19.92 0.53 -10.33
C ILE A 8 20.51 1.95 -10.26
N THR A 9 21.29 2.33 -11.27
CA THR A 9 21.59 3.74 -11.56
C THR A 9 20.69 4.12 -12.73
N GLY A 10 19.49 4.56 -12.39
CA GLY A 10 18.59 5.25 -13.30
C GLY A 10 18.23 6.58 -12.66
N ASP A 11 18.77 7.66 -13.24
CA ASP A 11 18.57 9.07 -12.91
C ASP A 11 17.26 9.40 -12.16
N ILE A 12 17.39 9.84 -10.91
CA ILE A 12 16.30 10.39 -10.09
C ILE A 12 15.93 11.83 -10.52
N ASP A 13 16.69 12.44 -11.45
CA ASP A 13 16.61 13.88 -11.75
C ASP A 13 15.68 14.30 -12.90
N LYS A 14 14.74 13.46 -13.35
CA LYS A 14 13.80 13.84 -14.44
C LYS A 14 12.34 14.08 -14.04
N TYR A 15 11.96 13.94 -12.77
CA TYR A 15 10.57 14.11 -12.33
C TYR A 15 10.24 15.48 -11.72
N ARG A 16 10.88 16.54 -12.24
CA ARG A 16 10.44 17.92 -12.05
C ARG A 16 9.55 18.32 -13.22
N TYR A 17 8.33 17.78 -13.27
CA TYR A 17 7.27 18.30 -14.15
C TYR A 17 6.21 18.97 -13.29
N GLU A 18 6.27 20.30 -13.27
CA GLU A 18 5.45 21.18 -12.46
C GLU A 18 3.95 21.05 -12.76
N SER A 19 3.15 21.16 -11.68
CA SER A 19 1.88 21.87 -11.61
C SER A 19 0.99 21.87 -12.87
N ARG A 20 0.18 20.82 -13.05
CA ARG A 20 -1.18 20.85 -13.66
C ARG A 20 -1.80 19.45 -13.82
N LEU A 21 -1.97 18.68 -12.75
CA LEU A 21 -2.82 17.46 -12.81
C LEU A 21 -3.65 17.26 -11.52
N ILE A 22 -4.19 18.34 -10.98
CA ILE A 22 -5.20 18.26 -9.89
C ILE A 22 -6.55 17.73 -10.43
N ASP A 23 -6.71 17.51 -11.74
CA ASP A 23 -8.02 17.28 -12.35
C ASP A 23 -8.18 16.04 -13.25
N THR A 24 -7.32 15.03 -13.13
CA THR A 24 -7.48 13.79 -13.93
C THR A 24 -7.70 12.55 -13.08
N PHE A 25 -8.97 12.14 -13.12
CA PHE A 25 -9.52 10.83 -12.79
C PHE A 25 -9.82 10.59 -11.31
N LYS A 26 -11.08 10.88 -10.99
CA LYS A 26 -11.98 10.07 -10.15
C LYS A 26 -11.34 8.72 -9.80
N THR A 27 -10.68 8.66 -8.65
CA THR A 27 -10.61 7.42 -7.88
C THR A 27 -12.02 6.83 -7.88
N SER A 28 -12.16 5.55 -8.20
CA SER A 28 -13.46 4.88 -8.30
C SER A 28 -14.33 5.28 -7.09
N ALA A 29 -15.62 5.52 -7.29
CA ALA A 29 -16.52 5.89 -6.20
C ALA A 29 -16.40 4.90 -5.02
N LEU A 30 -16.07 3.63 -5.33
CA LEU A 30 -15.69 2.57 -4.40
C LEU A 30 -14.49 2.89 -3.53
N LEU A 31 -13.39 3.46 -4.04
CA LEU A 31 -12.24 3.83 -3.21
C LEU A 31 -12.60 4.96 -2.23
N TYR A 32 -13.39 5.95 -2.66
CA TYR A 32 -13.89 7.00 -1.77
C TYR A 32 -14.87 6.45 -0.71
N GLU A 33 -15.72 5.49 -1.10
CA GLU A 33 -16.68 4.81 -0.23
C GLU A 33 -16.00 3.82 0.76
N LEU A 34 -14.89 3.18 0.35
CA LEU A 34 -14.07 2.32 1.20
C LEU A 34 -13.28 3.12 2.24
N ILE A 35 -12.67 4.24 1.84
CA ILE A 35 -11.97 5.17 2.74
C ILE A 35 -12.95 5.78 3.78
N THR A 36 -14.25 5.85 3.47
CA THR A 36 -15.28 6.41 4.38
C THR A 36 -15.98 5.37 5.27
N ARG A 37 -15.88 4.06 5.01
CA ARG A 37 -16.64 3.02 5.74
C ARG A 37 -15.88 2.21 6.80
N GLY A 38 -14.62 2.53 7.12
CA GLY A 38 -13.77 1.65 7.92
C GLY A 38 -13.29 2.20 9.27
N HIS A 39 -14.17 2.53 10.23
CA HIS A 39 -13.75 2.77 11.63
C HIS A 39 -14.55 1.91 12.61
N THR A 40 -14.12 0.66 12.81
CA THR A 40 -14.51 -0.09 14.01
C THR A 40 -13.76 0.52 15.21
N ILE A 41 -14.50 1.23 16.07
CA ILE A 41 -13.98 1.71 17.35
C ILE A 41 -13.73 0.49 18.24
N MET A 42 -12.47 0.08 18.40
CA MET A 42 -12.11 -0.91 19.40
C MET A 42 -12.39 -0.33 20.79
N THR A 43 -13.33 -0.93 21.52
CA THR A 43 -13.62 -0.58 22.91
C THR A 43 -12.37 -0.84 23.76
N ARG A 44 -11.96 0.15 24.55
CA ARG A 44 -10.80 0.03 25.44
C ARG A 44 -11.11 -1.01 26.52
N ASN A 45 -10.42 -2.15 26.50
CA ASN A 45 -10.46 -3.12 27.60
C ASN A 45 -9.60 -2.57 28.76
N PRO A 46 -10.18 -2.20 29.92
CA PRO A 46 -9.45 -1.58 31.03
C PRO A 46 -8.38 -2.50 31.64
N ASP A 47 -8.63 -3.80 31.68
CA ASP A 47 -7.71 -4.80 32.23
C ASP A 47 -6.42 -4.89 31.41
N ARG A 48 -6.55 -4.72 30.09
CA ARG A 48 -5.40 -4.70 29.18
C ARG A 48 -4.52 -3.47 29.38
N LYS A 49 -5.11 -2.29 29.66
CA LYS A 49 -4.35 -1.06 29.93
C LYS A 49 -3.45 -1.23 31.15
N ALA A 50 -4.04 -1.68 32.27
CA ALA A 50 -3.30 -1.86 33.53
C ALA A 50 -2.13 -2.86 33.39
N GLY A 51 -2.35 -3.98 32.69
CA GLY A 51 -1.30 -4.97 32.43
C GLY A 51 -0.13 -4.41 31.61
N ILE A 52 -0.41 -3.58 30.59
CA ILE A 52 0.63 -2.94 29.78
C ILE A 52 1.42 -1.93 30.60
N ILE A 53 0.75 -1.06 31.37
CA ILE A 53 1.41 -0.05 32.22
C ILE A 53 2.35 -0.72 33.23
N LYS A 54 1.91 -1.80 33.88
CA LYS A 54 2.77 -2.60 34.79
C LYS A 54 4.00 -3.18 34.10
N THR A 55 3.92 -3.44 32.80
CA THR A 55 5.06 -3.93 32.02
C THR A 55 5.98 -2.78 31.65
N LEU A 56 5.42 -1.64 31.22
CA LEU A 56 6.17 -0.42 30.89
C LEU A 56 6.95 0.14 32.08
N SER A 57 6.44 0.00 33.32
CA SER A 57 7.16 0.43 34.53
C SER A 57 8.46 -0.32 34.79
N LYS A 58 8.72 -1.40 34.08
CA LYS A 58 9.98 -2.17 34.14
C LYS A 58 10.95 -1.83 33.02
N CYS A 59 10.58 -0.94 32.09
CA CYS A 59 11.44 -0.57 30.96
C CYS A 59 12.45 0.51 31.37
N GLU A 60 13.73 0.30 31.04
CA GLU A 60 14.84 1.20 31.44
C GLU A 60 14.68 2.66 30.97
N ASN A 61 14.01 2.88 29.82
CA ASN A 61 13.86 4.20 29.21
C ASN A 61 12.46 4.82 29.40
N VAL A 62 11.69 4.35 30.38
CA VAL A 62 10.33 4.84 30.66
C VAL A 62 10.26 5.37 32.09
N LEU A 63 10.30 6.69 32.25
CA LEU A 63 10.20 7.36 33.55
C LEU A 63 8.75 7.46 34.06
N ASP A 64 7.79 7.60 33.14
CA ASP A 64 6.36 7.75 33.42
C ASP A 64 5.56 6.78 32.53
N PRO A 65 5.23 5.57 33.04
CA PRO A 65 4.57 4.51 32.28
C PRO A 65 3.17 4.88 31.81
N GLU A 66 2.41 5.60 32.64
CA GLU A 66 1.06 6.08 32.34
C GLU A 66 1.09 7.07 31.18
N ARG A 67 1.91 8.12 31.29
CA ARG A 67 2.05 9.12 30.22
C ARG A 67 2.60 8.51 28.95
N HIS A 68 3.59 7.62 29.07
CA HIS A 68 4.15 6.93 27.91
C HIS A 68 3.10 6.08 27.19
N TYR A 69 2.26 5.35 27.93
CA TYR A 69 1.13 4.62 27.35
C TYR A 69 0.16 5.56 26.61
N GLU A 70 -0.17 6.71 27.18
CA GLU A 70 -1.04 7.69 26.52
C GLU A 70 -0.44 8.22 25.22
N ASP A 71 0.86 8.50 25.18
CA ASP A 71 1.54 8.95 23.98
C ASP A 71 1.57 7.86 22.89
N LEU A 72 1.75 6.59 23.27
CA LEU A 72 1.61 5.45 22.35
C LEU A 72 0.19 5.34 21.79
N MET A 73 -0.83 5.57 22.61
CA MET A 73 -2.23 5.55 22.17
C MET A 73 -2.54 6.71 21.22
N LYS A 74 -2.05 7.92 21.50
CA LYS A 74 -2.15 9.07 20.58
C LYS A 74 -1.49 8.75 19.23
N LYS A 75 -0.32 8.10 19.25
CA LYS A 75 0.36 7.65 18.02
C LYS A 75 -0.49 6.66 17.22
N LYS A 76 -1.16 5.71 17.88
CA LYS A 76 -2.11 4.79 17.25
C LYS A 76 -3.29 5.55 16.63
N GLU A 77 -3.94 6.44 17.38
CA GLU A 77 -5.10 7.21 16.91
C GLU A 77 -4.73 8.10 15.71
N SER A 78 -3.57 8.75 15.74
CA SER A 78 -3.03 9.53 14.62
C SER A 78 -2.80 8.67 13.36
N PHE A 79 -2.39 7.41 13.53
CA PHE A 79 -2.25 6.47 12.42
C PHE A 79 -3.62 6.11 11.82
N GLN A 80 -4.59 5.75 12.65
CA GLN A 80 -5.91 5.28 12.21
C GLN A 80 -6.77 6.36 11.55
N ASN A 81 -6.52 7.64 11.85
CA ASN A 81 -7.27 8.76 11.29
C ASN A 81 -6.59 9.40 10.06
N ASN A 82 -5.61 8.73 9.47
CA ASN A 82 -4.86 9.25 8.33
C ASN A 82 -5.32 8.61 7.01
N LYS A 83 -5.93 9.41 6.14
CA LYS A 83 -6.45 8.96 4.84
C LYS A 83 -5.37 8.47 3.87
N GLU A 84 -4.19 9.10 3.87
CA GLU A 84 -3.05 8.66 3.05
C GLU A 84 -2.64 7.24 3.46
N LYS A 85 -2.54 6.96 4.77
CA LYS A 85 -2.20 5.64 5.28
C LYS A 85 -3.25 4.57 4.96
N GLU A 86 -4.53 4.91 5.01
CA GLU A 86 -5.60 3.98 4.62
C GLU A 86 -5.52 3.65 3.12
N LEU A 87 -5.25 4.64 2.27
CA LEU A 87 -5.03 4.41 0.84
C LEU A 87 -3.83 3.49 0.60
N ILE A 88 -2.70 3.74 1.26
CA ILE A 88 -1.51 2.90 1.13
C ILE A 88 -1.78 1.48 1.61
N LYS A 89 -2.53 1.30 2.70
CA LYS A 89 -2.96 -0.02 3.17
C LYS A 89 -3.74 -0.77 2.09
N ILE A 90 -4.75 -0.13 1.46
CA ILE A 90 -5.53 -0.73 0.37
C ILE A 90 -4.62 -1.18 -0.78
N ILE A 91 -3.65 -0.35 -1.17
CA ILE A 91 -2.68 -0.67 -2.22
C ILE A 91 -1.82 -1.88 -1.83
N LEU A 92 -1.26 -1.87 -0.61
CA LEU A 92 -0.41 -2.97 -0.12
C LEU A 92 -1.19 -4.29 0.01
N GLU A 93 -2.43 -4.26 0.48
CA GLU A 93 -3.31 -5.43 0.54
C GLU A 93 -3.60 -5.98 -0.87
N ALA A 94 -3.82 -5.10 -1.85
CA ALA A 94 -3.96 -5.49 -3.25
C ALA A 94 -2.65 -6.06 -3.83
N LEU A 95 -1.48 -5.60 -3.41
CA LEU A 95 -0.19 -6.14 -3.86
C LEU A 95 0.24 -7.42 -3.12
N GLY A 96 -0.29 -7.69 -1.92
CA GLY A 96 0.07 -8.82 -1.07
C GLY A 96 -0.44 -10.20 -1.54
N SER A 97 -0.47 -10.47 -2.85
CA SER A 97 -0.89 -11.75 -3.43
C SER A 97 -0.06 -12.10 -4.65
N SER A 98 0.48 -13.32 -4.68
CA SER A 98 1.24 -13.85 -5.82
C SER A 98 0.47 -13.80 -7.13
N ASP A 99 -0.81 -14.18 -7.13
CA ASP A 99 -1.68 -14.17 -8.31
C ASP A 99 -1.86 -12.74 -8.86
N ARG A 100 -2.02 -11.75 -7.98
CA ARG A 100 -2.17 -10.35 -8.39
C ARG A 100 -0.85 -9.76 -8.88
N LEU A 101 0.27 -10.11 -8.26
CA LEU A 101 1.58 -9.72 -8.74
C LEU A 101 1.86 -10.32 -10.13
N LEU A 102 1.46 -11.56 -10.39
CA LEU A 102 1.57 -12.19 -11.71
C LEU A 102 0.73 -11.45 -12.77
N ILE A 103 -0.50 -11.04 -12.44
CA ILE A 103 -1.31 -10.21 -13.34
C ILE A 103 -0.59 -8.89 -13.65
N LEU A 104 -0.07 -8.21 -12.63
CA LEU A 104 0.59 -6.92 -12.82
C LEU A 104 1.84 -7.06 -13.69
N ASP A 105 2.67 -8.09 -13.43
CA ASP A 105 3.84 -8.42 -14.22
C ASP A 105 3.48 -8.68 -15.70
N ALA A 106 2.44 -9.50 -15.95
CA ALA A 106 1.95 -9.75 -17.29
C ALA A 106 1.46 -8.47 -18.00
N LEU A 107 0.88 -7.52 -17.26
CA LEU A 107 0.41 -6.24 -17.77
C LEU A 107 1.54 -5.20 -17.96
N MET A 108 2.72 -5.40 -17.36
CA MET A 108 3.89 -4.54 -17.61
C MET A 108 4.42 -4.71 -19.04
N GLU A 109 4.26 -5.89 -19.63
CA GLU A 109 4.70 -6.18 -21.00
C GLU A 109 3.80 -5.51 -22.05
N LYS A 110 2.48 -5.63 -21.86
CA LYS A 110 1.44 -5.06 -22.74
C LYS A 110 0.07 -5.18 -22.08
N ASP A 111 -0.90 -4.46 -22.63
CA ASP A 111 -2.31 -4.64 -22.31
C ASP A 111 -2.79 -6.06 -22.68
N ARG A 112 -3.53 -6.72 -21.79
CA ARG A 112 -4.01 -8.10 -21.99
C ARG A 112 -5.51 -8.23 -21.82
N CYS A 113 -6.13 -9.12 -22.60
CA CYS A 113 -7.52 -9.51 -22.36
C CYS A 113 -7.64 -10.43 -21.14
N VAL A 114 -8.84 -10.53 -20.57
CA VAL A 114 -9.15 -11.50 -19.51
C VAL A 114 -8.78 -12.94 -19.90
N CYS A 115 -8.97 -13.30 -21.17
CA CYS A 115 -8.61 -14.59 -21.75
C CYS A 115 -7.11 -14.92 -21.67
N GLU A 116 -6.26 -13.95 -21.98
CA GLU A 116 -4.80 -14.11 -21.88
C GLU A 116 -4.39 -14.27 -20.41
N LEU A 117 -5.03 -13.53 -19.51
CA LEU A 117 -4.75 -13.61 -18.07
C LEU A 117 -5.22 -14.95 -17.47
N GLU A 118 -6.36 -15.49 -17.90
CA GLU A 118 -6.78 -16.86 -17.55
C GLU A 118 -5.77 -17.91 -17.96
N ALA A 119 -5.23 -17.80 -19.18
CA ALA A 119 -4.21 -18.71 -19.67
C ALA A 119 -2.90 -18.60 -18.87
N ILE A 120 -2.44 -17.38 -18.58
CA ILE A 120 -1.20 -17.13 -17.81
C ILE A 120 -1.32 -17.63 -16.37
N MET A 121 -2.49 -17.44 -15.75
CA MET A 121 -2.72 -17.80 -14.35
C MET A 121 -3.10 -19.26 -14.16
N GLU A 122 -3.47 -19.97 -15.23
CA GLU A 122 -4.03 -21.33 -15.20
C GLU A 122 -5.22 -21.46 -14.23
N LYS A 123 -6.08 -20.44 -14.20
CA LYS A 123 -7.22 -20.34 -13.28
C LYS A 123 -8.52 -20.09 -14.00
N ALA A 124 -9.61 -20.52 -13.37
CA ALA A 124 -10.95 -20.24 -13.87
C ALA A 124 -11.23 -18.73 -13.94
N GLN A 125 -11.98 -18.32 -14.95
CA GLN A 125 -12.35 -16.92 -15.23
C GLN A 125 -12.90 -16.17 -13.99
N ALA A 126 -13.69 -16.84 -13.15
CA ALA A 126 -14.25 -16.25 -11.95
C ALA A 126 -13.14 -15.83 -10.95
N SER A 127 -12.10 -16.63 -10.79
CA SER A 127 -10.94 -16.32 -9.93
C SER A 127 -10.16 -15.13 -10.50
N VAL A 128 -9.88 -15.14 -11.81
CA VAL A 128 -9.16 -14.05 -12.47
C VAL A 128 -9.93 -12.74 -12.36
N SER A 129 -11.24 -12.76 -12.59
CA SER A 129 -12.10 -11.59 -12.44
C SER A 129 -12.10 -11.04 -11.03
N HIS A 130 -12.07 -11.90 -10.02
CA HIS A 130 -11.98 -11.48 -8.63
C HIS A 130 -10.66 -10.74 -8.34
N HIS A 131 -9.53 -11.26 -8.81
CA HIS A 131 -8.23 -10.57 -8.70
C HIS A 131 -8.20 -9.23 -9.44
N LEU A 132 -8.72 -9.20 -10.67
CA LEU A 132 -8.84 -7.99 -11.48
C LEU A 132 -9.69 -6.93 -10.78
N LYS A 133 -10.81 -7.34 -10.17
CA LYS A 133 -11.68 -6.42 -9.42
C LYS A 133 -10.96 -5.80 -8.24
N ILE A 134 -10.21 -6.58 -7.45
CA ILE A 134 -9.42 -6.07 -6.32
C ILE A 134 -8.37 -5.05 -6.80
N LEU A 135 -7.65 -5.36 -7.88
CA LEU A 135 -6.64 -4.46 -8.45
C LEU A 135 -7.25 -3.18 -9.02
N GLU A 136 -8.42 -3.27 -9.66
CA GLU A 136 -9.16 -2.12 -10.21
C GLU A 136 -9.75 -1.25 -9.09
N ASP A 137 -10.27 -1.86 -8.02
CA ASP A 137 -10.77 -1.16 -6.85
C ASP A 137 -9.64 -0.44 -6.10
N ALA A 138 -8.45 -1.01 -6.06
CA ALA A 138 -7.23 -0.37 -5.56
C ALA A 138 -6.65 0.67 -6.54
N GLY A 139 -7.24 0.88 -7.72
CA GLY A 139 -6.81 1.85 -8.72
C GLY A 139 -5.44 1.55 -9.33
N LEU A 140 -5.03 0.28 -9.35
CA LEU A 140 -3.75 -0.17 -9.92
C LEU A 140 -3.87 -0.57 -11.39
N ILE A 141 -5.07 -0.94 -11.82
CA ILE A 141 -5.38 -1.28 -13.22
C ILE A 141 -6.68 -0.60 -13.66
N LYS A 142 -6.93 -0.60 -14.96
CA LYS A 142 -8.19 -0.15 -15.55
C LYS A 142 -8.65 -1.09 -16.65
N GLY A 143 -9.90 -1.51 -16.59
CA GLY A 143 -10.54 -2.29 -17.65
C GLY A 143 -11.23 -1.44 -18.71
N TRP A 144 -11.21 -1.87 -19.97
CA TRP A 144 -12.10 -1.33 -21.02
C TRP A 144 -12.48 -2.42 -22.03
N LYS A 145 -13.60 -2.21 -22.74
CA LYS A 145 -14.05 -3.12 -23.79
C LYS A 145 -13.31 -2.84 -25.10
N LYS A 146 -12.79 -3.90 -25.73
CA LYS A 146 -12.23 -3.89 -27.08
C LYS A 146 -12.83 -5.08 -27.84
N GLY A 147 -13.80 -4.79 -28.72
CA GLY A 147 -14.61 -5.82 -29.36
C GLY A 147 -15.40 -6.62 -28.33
N LYS A 148 -15.26 -7.96 -28.35
CA LYS A 148 -15.98 -8.86 -27.45
C LYS A 148 -15.35 -8.96 -26.05
N PHE A 149 -14.07 -8.61 -25.91
CA PHE A 149 -13.30 -8.87 -24.69
C PHE A 149 -13.03 -7.59 -23.90
N THR A 150 -12.88 -7.74 -22.58
CA THR A 150 -12.34 -6.68 -21.71
C THR A 150 -10.82 -6.81 -21.67
N HIS A 151 -10.14 -5.70 -21.93
CA HIS A 151 -8.69 -5.55 -21.79
C HIS A 151 -8.36 -4.74 -20.54
N TYR A 152 -7.17 -4.98 -20.00
CA TYR A 152 -6.67 -4.30 -18.81
C TYR A 152 -5.28 -3.70 -19.07
N SER A 153 -5.00 -2.58 -18.42
CA SER A 153 -3.70 -1.89 -18.36
C SER A 153 -3.39 -1.45 -16.95
N LEU A 154 -2.11 -1.20 -16.67
CA LEU A 154 -1.64 -0.57 -15.44
C LEU A 154 -2.03 0.91 -15.36
N VAL A 155 -2.24 1.39 -14.13
CA VAL A 155 -2.58 2.78 -13.80
C VAL A 155 -1.52 3.37 -12.87
N LYS A 156 -0.78 4.36 -13.35
CA LYS A 156 0.43 4.89 -12.70
C LYS A 156 0.23 5.58 -11.32
N PRO A 157 -0.79 6.44 -11.11
CA PRO A 157 -0.85 7.32 -9.92
C PRO A 157 -0.74 6.62 -8.55
N ASN A 158 -1.34 5.45 -8.38
CA ASN A 158 -1.26 4.74 -7.08
C ASN A 158 0.08 4.04 -6.87
N PHE A 159 0.79 3.66 -7.93
CA PHE A 159 2.19 3.21 -7.83
C PHE A 159 3.11 4.36 -7.42
N GLU A 160 2.92 5.56 -8.00
CA GLU A 160 3.70 6.75 -7.62
C GLU A 160 3.50 7.11 -6.15
N ARG A 161 2.24 7.13 -5.67
CA ARG A 161 1.93 7.37 -4.26
C ARG A 161 2.60 6.35 -3.34
N LEU A 162 2.58 5.07 -3.71
CA LEU A 162 3.27 4.02 -2.94
C LEU A 162 4.78 4.24 -2.91
N ALA A 163 5.39 4.58 -4.05
CA ALA A 163 6.82 4.86 -4.15
C ALA A 163 7.21 6.07 -3.29
N GLU A 164 6.47 7.18 -3.37
CA GLU A 164 6.70 8.37 -2.56
C GLU A 164 6.57 8.08 -1.06
N PHE A 165 5.54 7.34 -0.67
CA PHE A 165 5.27 7.01 0.72
C PHE A 165 6.36 6.11 1.32
N THR A 166 6.79 5.08 0.59
CA THR A 166 7.87 4.18 1.01
C THR A 166 9.24 4.87 1.01
N ASN A 167 9.51 5.73 0.02
CA ASN A 167 10.71 6.56 0.00
C ASN A 167 10.77 7.50 1.22
N ARG A 168 9.63 8.06 1.64
CA ARG A 168 9.54 8.87 2.87
C ARG A 168 9.99 8.08 4.10
N TRP A 169 9.66 6.79 4.21
CA TRP A 169 10.15 5.96 5.30
C TRP A 169 11.67 5.83 5.27
N ILE A 170 12.25 5.56 4.09
CA ILE A 170 13.69 5.41 3.90
C ILE A 170 14.43 6.67 4.38
N ILE A 171 14.01 7.86 3.92
CA ILE A 171 14.73 9.11 4.18
C ILE A 171 14.50 9.70 5.59
N THR A 172 13.35 9.43 6.22
CA THR A 172 13.01 10.05 7.53
C THR A 172 13.30 9.16 8.73
N THR A 173 13.43 7.85 8.53
CA THR A 173 13.74 6.90 9.59
C THR A 173 15.20 7.06 10.00
N LYS A 174 15.44 7.28 11.29
CA LYS A 174 16.79 7.46 11.87
C LYS A 174 17.28 6.26 12.68
N ASN A 175 16.43 5.24 12.82
CA ASN A 175 16.63 4.10 13.69
C ASN A 175 16.60 2.80 12.88
N TRP A 176 17.26 2.78 11.73
CA TRP A 176 17.50 1.55 10.98
C TRP A 176 18.43 0.63 11.76
N PHE A 177 18.11 -0.66 11.78
CA PHE A 177 18.98 -1.65 12.42
C PHE A 177 20.33 -1.72 11.69
N GLY A 178 21.43 -1.53 12.42
CA GLY A 178 22.80 -1.51 11.85
C GLY A 178 23.36 -0.11 11.58
N GLU A 179 22.53 0.94 11.62
CA GLU A 179 22.98 2.34 11.70
C GLU A 179 22.96 2.78 13.18
N ILE A 180 23.89 2.23 13.96
CA ILE A 180 24.12 2.65 15.35
C ILE A 180 24.96 3.94 15.28
N PRO A 181 24.60 5.03 15.98
CA PRO A 181 25.52 6.14 16.16
C PRO A 181 26.77 5.60 16.87
N THR A 182 27.91 5.61 16.18
CA THR A 182 29.23 5.56 16.85
C THR A 182 29.39 6.74 17.78
#